data_AF-A0A0P7AWW5-F1
#
_entry.id   AF-A0A0P7AWW5-F1
#
_cell.length_a   1.000
_cell.length_b   1.000
_cell.length_c   1.000
_cell.angle_alpha   90.00
_cell.angle_beta   90.00
_cell.angle_gamma   90.00
#
_symmetry.space_group_name_H-M   'P 1'
#
loop_
_entity.id
_entity.type
_entity.pdbx_description
1 polymer ?
#
loop_
_entity_poly.entity_id
_entity_poly.type
_entity_poly.pdbx_seq_one_letter_code
_entity_poly.pdbx_strand_id
1 'polypeptide(L)'
;MAQSKSTKKLFNMAYGLGASVVIIGALFKILHWEFGPLNGGVLLAVGLITEALIFAISAFEPVDDEYDWSLVYPELAGGQGAERSNELAEVKEAESSLSAKLDNMLKEAGLDASLMESLGDSIKSFEGAAKNLAPTTDAIQHTQKYSEELSQAAAQMESLNSLYKVQLESASRQASINEEVVQNAGALKDQMESLATNLSSLNGVYGNMLSAMSRN
;
A
#
# COMPACT_ATOMS: atom_id res chain seq x y z
N MET A 1 -32.26 -28.44 17.90
CA MET A 1 -31.02 -28.46 17.08
C MET A 1 -31.19 -27.83 15.68
N ALA A 2 -32.33 -27.95 14.98
CA ALA A 2 -32.50 -27.41 13.63
C ALA A 2 -32.60 -25.87 13.53
N GLN A 3 -33.25 -25.20 14.49
CA GLN A 3 -33.37 -23.72 14.48
C GLN A 3 -32.02 -23.01 14.66
N SER A 4 -31.16 -23.48 15.57
CA SER A 4 -29.81 -22.92 15.78
C SER A 4 -28.96 -22.95 14.51
N LYS A 5 -29.01 -24.05 13.73
CA LYS A 5 -28.25 -24.16 12.48
C LYS A 5 -28.75 -23.19 11.39
N SER A 6 -30.05 -22.91 11.35
CA SER A 6 -30.64 -21.97 10.39
C SER A 6 -30.29 -20.52 10.74
N THR A 7 -30.34 -20.16 12.03
CA THR A 7 -29.94 -18.84 12.53
C THR A 7 -28.45 -18.57 12.29
N LYS A 8 -27.58 -19.52 12.62
CA LYS A 8 -26.12 -19.42 12.35
C LYS A 8 -25.80 -19.24 10.86
N LYS A 9 -26.50 -19.97 9.98
CA LYS A 9 -26.34 -19.80 8.52
C LYS A 9 -26.77 -18.41 8.06
N LEU A 10 -27.85 -17.87 8.62
CA LEU A 10 -28.32 -16.53 8.30
C LEU A 10 -27.32 -15.46 8.76
N PHE A 11 -26.71 -15.63 9.93
CA PHE A 11 -25.65 -14.75 10.44
C PHE A 11 -24.38 -14.83 9.60
N ASN A 12 -23.87 -16.03 9.29
CA ASN A 12 -22.72 -16.18 8.37
C ASN A 12 -22.97 -15.55 7.00
N MET A 13 -24.19 -15.66 6.49
CA MET A 13 -24.59 -15.00 5.25
C MET A 13 -24.64 -13.47 5.41
N ALA A 14 -25.13 -12.96 6.55
CA ALA A 14 -25.14 -11.53 6.85
C ALA A 14 -23.72 -10.95 6.98
N TYR A 15 -22.79 -11.61 7.68
CA TYR A 15 -21.37 -11.22 7.74
C TYR A 15 -20.74 -11.21 6.35
N GLY A 16 -20.99 -12.24 5.54
CA GLY A 16 -20.47 -12.33 4.17
C GLY A 16 -21.01 -11.21 3.26
N LEU A 17 -22.31 -10.90 3.38
CA LEU A 17 -22.93 -9.82 2.61
C LEU A 17 -22.46 -8.44 3.08
N GLY A 18 -22.36 -8.20 4.40
CA GLY A 18 -21.82 -6.97 4.98
C GLY A 18 -20.40 -6.67 4.49
N ALA A 19 -19.52 -7.66 4.60
CA ALA A 19 -18.14 -7.55 4.16
C ALA A 19 -18.03 -7.25 2.66
N SER A 20 -18.90 -7.86 1.84
CA SER A 20 -18.91 -7.60 0.39
C SER A 20 -19.24 -6.15 0.04
N VAL A 21 -20.21 -5.54 0.75
CA VAL A 21 -20.60 -4.14 0.52
C VAL A 21 -19.48 -3.18 0.95
N VAL A 22 -18.79 -3.48 2.06
CA VAL A 22 -17.63 -2.69 2.51
C VAL A 22 -16.49 -2.74 1.49
N ILE A 23 -16.16 -3.94 0.98
CA ILE A 23 -15.08 -4.12 0.00
C ILE A 23 -15.39 -3.37 -1.30
N ILE A 24 -16.64 -3.43 -1.79
CA ILE A 24 -17.06 -2.69 -2.98
C ILE A 24 -17.00 -1.16 -2.73
N GLY A 25 -17.44 -0.70 -1.55
CA GLY A 25 -17.31 0.71 -1.16
C GLY A 25 -15.86 1.20 -1.12
N ALA A 26 -14.96 0.40 -0.54
CA ALA A 26 -13.53 0.70 -0.49
C ALA A 26 -12.90 0.72 -1.89
N LEU A 27 -13.27 -0.24 -2.75
CA LEU A 27 -12.82 -0.29 -4.15
C LEU A 27 -13.19 1.00 -4.90
N PHE A 28 -14.44 1.44 -4.79
CA PHE A 28 -14.91 2.66 -5.44
C PHE A 28 -14.22 3.92 -4.88
N LYS A 29 -13.95 3.95 -3.57
CA LYS A 29 -13.21 5.04 -2.91
C LYS A 29 -11.77 5.15 -3.44
N ILE A 30 -11.08 4.03 -3.62
CA ILE A 30 -9.68 3.99 -4.09
C ILE A 30 -9.60 4.30 -5.60
N LEU A 31 -10.50 3.74 -6.39
CA LEU A 31 -10.52 3.94 -7.84
C LEU A 31 -11.15 5.28 -8.28
N HIS A 32 -11.64 6.09 -7.34
CA HIS A 32 -12.31 7.37 -7.62
C HIS A 32 -13.43 7.24 -8.67
N TRP A 33 -14.16 6.12 -8.64
CA TRP A 33 -15.30 5.93 -9.52
C TRP A 33 -16.50 6.74 -9.02
N GLU A 34 -17.04 7.58 -9.91
CA GLU A 34 -18.20 8.41 -9.67
C GLU A 34 -19.33 8.01 -10.63
N PHE A 35 -20.29 7.24 -10.13
CA PHE A 35 -21.51 6.90 -10.87
C PHE A 35 -22.63 7.85 -10.43
N GLY A 36 -22.65 9.06 -11.00
CA GLY A 36 -23.68 10.07 -10.76
C GLY A 36 -23.80 10.43 -9.27
N PRO A 37 -24.96 10.21 -8.61
CA PRO A 37 -25.14 10.55 -7.19
C PRO A 37 -24.42 9.59 -6.22
N LEU A 38 -23.89 8.46 -6.71
CA LEU A 38 -23.16 7.48 -5.91
C LEU A 38 -21.66 7.66 -6.12
N ASN A 39 -21.00 8.29 -5.14
CA ASN A 39 -19.55 8.37 -5.07
C ASN A 39 -18.99 7.28 -4.15
N GLY A 40 -17.71 6.93 -4.32
CA GLY A 40 -17.03 5.94 -3.49
C GLY A 40 -17.04 6.29 -2.00
N GLY A 41 -17.16 7.58 -1.64
CA GLY A 41 -17.32 8.02 -0.25
C GLY A 41 -18.63 7.59 0.39
N VAL A 42 -19.75 7.79 -0.30
CA VAL A 42 -21.10 7.42 0.15
C VAL A 42 -21.24 5.90 0.19
N LEU A 43 -20.75 5.20 -0.83
CA LEU A 43 -20.81 3.73 -0.87
C LEU A 43 -19.99 3.10 0.27
N LEU A 44 -18.78 3.64 0.54
CA LEU A 44 -17.96 3.22 1.68
C LEU A 44 -18.63 3.53 3.01
N ALA A 45 -19.24 4.70 3.17
CA ALA A 45 -19.93 5.07 4.40
C ALA A 45 -21.10 4.11 4.68
N VAL A 46 -21.90 3.77 3.67
CA VAL A 46 -23.00 2.80 3.78
C VAL A 46 -22.48 1.41 4.16
N GLY A 47 -21.38 0.96 3.54
CA GLY A 47 -20.75 -0.32 3.89
C GLY A 47 -20.29 -0.35 5.34
N LEU A 48 -19.56 0.67 5.79
CA LEU A 48 -19.04 0.74 7.17
C LEU A 48 -20.17 0.81 8.22
N ILE A 49 -21.26 1.52 7.93
CA ILE A 49 -22.44 1.57 8.81
C ILE A 49 -23.12 0.20 8.88
N THR A 50 -23.25 -0.47 7.74
CA THR A 50 -23.82 -1.83 7.68
C THR A 50 -23.00 -2.79 8.54
N GLU A 51 -21.67 -2.69 8.46
CA GLU A 51 -20.79 -3.59 9.21
C GLU A 51 -20.75 -3.28 10.71
N ALA A 52 -20.84 -2.00 11.09
CA ALA A 52 -21.00 -1.60 12.49
C ALA A 52 -22.28 -2.18 13.12
N LEU A 53 -23.39 -2.26 12.37
CA LEU A 53 -24.63 -2.87 12.84
C LEU A 53 -24.52 -4.39 12.98
N ILE A 54 -23.88 -5.06 12.02
CA ILE A 54 -23.66 -6.51 12.06
C ILE A 54 -22.78 -6.88 13.26
N PHE A 55 -21.69 -6.16 13.50
CA PHE A 55 -20.83 -6.34 14.69
C PHE A 55 -21.58 -6.09 16.00
N ALA A 56 -22.43 -5.06 16.05
CA ALA A 56 -23.21 -4.78 17.25
C ALA A 56 -24.19 -5.92 17.58
N ILE A 57 -24.78 -6.56 16.57
CA ILE A 57 -25.68 -7.70 16.76
C ILE A 57 -24.89 -8.97 17.11
N SER A 58 -23.71 -9.16 16.52
CA SER A 58 -22.78 -10.28 16.81
C SER A 58 -22.43 -10.39 18.29
N ALA A 59 -22.25 -9.26 18.98
CA ALA A 59 -21.89 -9.23 20.39
C ALA A 59 -22.93 -9.87 21.33
N PHE A 60 -24.17 -10.04 20.87
CA PHE A 60 -25.24 -10.71 21.63
C PHE A 60 -25.38 -12.20 21.28
N GLU A 61 -24.51 -12.76 20.44
CA GLU A 61 -24.51 -14.17 20.10
C GLU A 61 -23.83 -15.00 21.21
N PRO A 62 -24.44 -16.09 21.69
CA PRO A 62 -23.80 -16.97 22.66
C PRO A 62 -22.54 -17.60 22.05
N VAL A 63 -21.44 -17.59 22.80
CA VAL A 63 -20.20 -18.27 22.44
C VAL A 63 -20.50 -19.76 22.26
N ASP A 64 -20.09 -20.34 21.14
CA ASP A 64 -20.32 -21.75 20.88
C ASP A 64 -19.61 -22.63 21.91
N ASP A 65 -20.33 -23.62 22.44
CA ASP A 65 -19.74 -24.66 23.28
C ASP A 65 -18.71 -25.43 22.43
N GLU A 66 -17.44 -25.37 22.84
CA GLU A 66 -16.38 -26.18 22.27
C GLU A 66 -16.77 -27.66 22.37
N TYR A 67 -16.60 -28.40 21.27
CA TYR A 67 -16.87 -29.83 21.22
C TYR A 67 -16.13 -30.52 22.37
N ASP A 68 -16.84 -31.33 23.17
CA ASP A 68 -16.25 -32.05 24.29
C ASP A 68 -15.36 -33.20 23.77
N TRP A 69 -14.10 -32.90 23.51
CA TRP A 69 -13.09 -33.84 23.01
C TRP A 69 -12.79 -34.97 24.01
N SER A 70 -13.27 -34.87 25.26
CA SER A 70 -13.10 -35.92 26.28
C SER A 70 -13.88 -37.20 25.99
N LEU A 71 -14.93 -37.13 25.16
CA LEU A 71 -15.63 -38.33 24.67
C LEU A 71 -14.81 -39.16 23.68
N VAL A 72 -13.80 -38.56 23.04
CA VAL A 72 -13.01 -39.18 21.96
C VAL A 72 -11.63 -39.64 22.47
N TYR A 73 -11.07 -38.99 23.50
CA TYR A 73 -9.78 -39.36 24.10
C TYR A 73 -9.87 -39.45 25.64
N PRO A 74 -10.39 -40.57 26.17
CA PRO A 74 -10.50 -40.80 27.62
C PRO A 74 -9.15 -40.89 28.35
N GLU A 75 -8.05 -41.13 27.63
CA GLU A 75 -6.67 -41.21 28.14
C GLU A 75 -6.19 -39.92 28.82
N LEU A 76 -6.81 -38.77 28.54
CA LEU A 76 -6.48 -37.50 29.22
C LEU A 76 -7.17 -37.32 30.58
N ALA A 77 -8.14 -38.18 30.91
CA ALA A 77 -8.89 -38.11 32.16
C ALA A 77 -8.34 -39.03 33.28
N GLY A 78 -7.40 -39.93 32.96
CA GLY A 78 -7.01 -41.06 33.82
C GLY A 78 -5.58 -41.00 34.37
N GLY A 79 -5.11 -39.86 34.88
CA GLY A 79 -3.77 -39.76 35.47
C GLY A 79 -3.73 -40.09 36.96
N GLN A 80 -3.68 -41.37 37.36
CA GLN A 80 -3.10 -41.78 38.65
C GLN A 80 -2.85 -43.30 38.81
N GLY A 81 -1.55 -43.64 38.77
CA GLY A 81 -0.84 -44.52 39.71
C GLY A 81 -1.31 -45.95 39.98
N ALA A 82 -0.52 -46.93 39.54
CA ALA A 82 -0.30 -48.16 40.31
C ALA A 82 1.12 -48.70 40.08
N GLU A 83 1.82 -48.96 41.18
CA GLU A 83 3.23 -49.36 41.28
C GLU A 83 3.51 -50.83 40.88
N ARG A 84 4.72 -51.01 40.32
CA ARG A 84 5.74 -52.06 40.54
C ARG A 84 5.31 -53.50 40.84
N SER A 85 5.79 -54.46 40.02
CA SER A 85 7.02 -55.22 40.33
C SER A 85 7.18 -56.49 39.44
N ASN A 86 8.10 -56.50 38.47
CA ASN A 86 8.97 -57.66 38.13
C ASN A 86 10.03 -57.36 37.03
N GLU A 87 11.05 -56.59 37.37
CA GLU A 87 11.81 -55.77 36.39
C GLU A 87 12.94 -56.46 35.58
N LEU A 88 13.07 -57.79 35.55
CA LEU A 88 14.22 -58.42 34.82
C LEU A 88 13.88 -59.63 33.94
N ALA A 89 12.76 -60.32 34.15
CA ALA A 89 12.29 -61.37 33.25
C ALA A 89 11.31 -60.84 32.20
N GLU A 90 10.46 -59.86 32.58
CA GLU A 90 9.51 -59.23 31.67
C GLU A 90 10.18 -58.27 30.69
N VAL A 91 11.36 -57.69 30.97
CA VAL A 91 12.00 -56.72 30.07
C VAL A 91 12.49 -57.37 28.77
N LYS A 92 12.97 -58.62 28.81
CA LYS A 92 13.47 -59.30 27.60
C LYS A 92 12.34 -59.81 26.70
N GLU A 93 11.22 -60.20 27.32
CA GLU A 93 10.00 -60.59 26.63
C GLU A 93 9.17 -59.36 26.21
N ALA A 94 9.26 -58.25 26.94
CA ALA A 94 8.72 -56.94 26.60
C ALA A 94 9.53 -56.27 25.48
N GLU A 95 10.86 -56.34 25.45
CA GLU A 95 11.66 -55.83 24.32
C GLU A 95 11.45 -56.68 23.06
N SER A 96 11.40 -58.01 23.20
CA SER A 96 11.07 -58.93 22.09
C SER A 96 9.65 -58.65 21.58
N SER A 97 8.68 -58.49 22.47
CA SER A 97 7.29 -58.21 22.10
C SER A 97 7.05 -56.75 21.68
N LEU A 98 7.86 -55.78 22.12
CA LEU A 98 7.80 -54.38 21.69
C LEU A 98 8.48 -54.21 20.34
N SER A 99 9.61 -54.87 20.10
CA SER A 99 10.27 -54.92 18.79
C SER A 99 9.41 -55.67 17.78
N ALA A 100 8.78 -56.79 18.18
CA ALA A 100 7.80 -57.49 17.36
C ALA A 100 6.49 -56.70 17.18
N LYS A 101 6.05 -55.93 18.18
CA LYS A 101 4.89 -55.02 18.05
C LYS A 101 5.21 -53.80 17.21
N LEU A 102 6.44 -53.28 17.25
CA LEU A 102 6.92 -52.21 16.38
C LEU A 102 7.05 -52.72 14.95
N ASP A 103 7.63 -53.90 14.73
CA ASP A 103 7.74 -54.53 13.41
C ASP A 103 6.36 -54.90 12.85
N ASN A 104 5.44 -55.37 13.71
CA ASN A 104 4.04 -55.57 13.34
C ASN A 104 3.33 -54.23 13.10
N MET A 105 3.56 -53.17 13.89
CA MET A 105 3.00 -51.84 13.62
C MET A 105 3.54 -51.25 12.32
N LEU A 106 4.82 -51.45 12.03
CA LEU A 106 5.48 -51.01 10.80
C LEU A 106 4.92 -51.77 9.60
N LYS A 107 4.72 -53.09 9.72
CA LYS A 107 4.04 -53.91 8.69
C LYS A 107 2.55 -53.60 8.54
N GLU A 108 1.83 -53.38 9.64
CA GLU A 108 0.37 -53.19 9.68
C GLU A 108 -0.03 -51.75 9.28
N ALA A 109 0.83 -50.76 9.56
CA ALA A 109 0.72 -49.41 8.99
C ALA A 109 1.17 -49.33 7.52
N GLY A 110 1.66 -50.44 6.96
CA GLY A 110 2.14 -50.51 5.57
C GLY A 110 3.38 -49.66 5.32
N LEU A 111 4.18 -49.36 6.35
CA LEU A 111 5.47 -48.67 6.23
C LEU A 111 6.50 -49.66 5.67
N ASP A 112 6.35 -49.99 4.40
CA ASP A 112 7.35 -50.72 3.63
C ASP A 112 8.54 -49.79 3.31
N ALA A 113 9.65 -50.39 2.87
CA ALA A 113 10.83 -49.63 2.47
C ALA A 113 10.51 -48.62 1.34
N SER A 114 9.47 -48.89 0.54
CA SER A 114 9.01 -48.03 -0.54
C SER A 114 8.33 -46.75 -0.04
N LEU A 115 7.54 -46.81 1.04
CA LEU A 115 6.95 -45.64 1.68
C LEU A 115 8.03 -44.74 2.28
N MET A 116 9.04 -45.34 2.92
CA MET A 116 10.15 -44.60 3.49
C MET A 116 11.01 -43.93 2.41
N GLU A 117 11.24 -44.61 1.28
CA GLU A 117 11.87 -44.05 0.08
C GLU A 117 11.03 -42.92 -0.52
N SER A 118 9.72 -43.12 -0.67
CA SER A 118 8.79 -42.11 -1.21
C SER A 118 8.67 -40.88 -0.31
N LEU A 119 8.79 -41.04 1.01
CA LEU A 119 8.84 -39.94 1.97
C LEU A 119 10.14 -39.16 1.82
N GLY A 120 11.27 -39.86 1.65
CA GLY A 120 12.56 -39.25 1.34
C GLY A 120 12.52 -38.43 0.05
N ASP A 121 11.93 -39.00 -1.01
CA ASP A 121 11.72 -38.31 -2.29
C ASP A 121 10.76 -37.12 -2.17
N SER A 122 9.72 -37.24 -1.34
CA SER A 122 8.76 -36.15 -1.05
C SER A 122 9.44 -35.01 -0.30
N ILE A 123 10.27 -35.31 0.70
CA ILE A 123 11.03 -34.31 1.46
C ILE A 123 12.06 -33.62 0.55
N LYS A 124 12.75 -34.38 -0.30
CA LYS A 124 13.72 -33.83 -1.25
C LYS A 124 13.05 -32.97 -2.33
N SER A 125 11.88 -33.38 -2.80
CA SER A 125 11.06 -32.59 -3.73
C SER A 125 10.53 -31.32 -3.07
N PHE A 126 10.11 -31.40 -1.81
CA PHE A 126 9.68 -30.24 -1.01
C PHE A 126 10.84 -29.26 -0.76
N GLU A 127 12.04 -29.74 -0.43
CA GLU A 127 13.25 -28.91 -0.31
C GLU A 127 13.54 -28.19 -1.63
N GLY A 128 13.43 -28.89 -2.77
CA GLY A 128 13.56 -28.30 -4.10
C GLY A 128 12.52 -27.21 -4.37
N ALA A 129 11.25 -27.47 -4.06
CA ALA A 129 10.17 -26.49 -4.20
C ALA A 129 10.34 -25.28 -3.27
N ALA A 130 10.77 -25.50 -2.02
CA ALA A 130 11.04 -24.44 -1.05
C ALA A 130 12.25 -23.58 -1.45
N LYS A 131 13.32 -24.16 -2.01
CA LYS A 131 14.43 -23.39 -2.60
C LYS A 131 13.99 -22.56 -3.79
N ASN A 132 13.04 -23.04 -4.59
CA ASN A 132 12.42 -22.25 -5.67
C ASN A 132 11.48 -21.15 -5.15
N LEU A 133 11.05 -21.18 -3.87
CA LEU A 133 10.32 -20.08 -3.23
C LEU A 133 11.25 -18.99 -2.69
N ALA A 134 12.52 -19.28 -2.39
CA ALA A 134 13.52 -18.29 -1.98
C ALA A 134 13.62 -17.04 -2.90
N PRO A 135 13.62 -17.16 -4.25
CA PRO A 135 13.66 -15.99 -5.15
C PRO A 135 12.43 -15.07 -5.08
N THR A 136 11.36 -15.45 -4.35
CA THR A 136 10.22 -14.56 -4.11
C THR A 136 10.61 -13.38 -3.21
N THR A 137 11.60 -13.56 -2.33
CA THR A 137 12.11 -12.47 -1.47
C THR A 137 12.80 -11.39 -2.31
N ASP A 138 13.64 -11.80 -3.27
CA ASP A 138 14.31 -10.89 -4.19
C ASP A 138 13.28 -10.16 -5.06
N ALA A 139 12.24 -10.87 -5.54
CA ALA A 139 11.16 -10.26 -6.32
C ALA A 139 10.39 -9.19 -5.53
N ILE A 140 10.16 -9.40 -4.22
CA ILE A 140 9.54 -8.40 -3.34
C ILE A 140 10.44 -7.17 -3.19
N GLN A 141 11.76 -7.36 -3.00
CA GLN A 141 12.72 -6.26 -2.92
C GLN A 141 12.81 -5.47 -4.23
N HIS A 142 12.81 -6.15 -5.38
CA HIS A 142 12.79 -5.51 -6.70
C HIS A 142 11.50 -4.70 -6.92
N THR A 143 10.35 -5.20 -6.44
CA THR A 143 9.08 -4.49 -6.52
C THR A 143 9.06 -3.24 -5.64
N GLN A 144 9.59 -3.33 -4.41
CA GLN A 144 9.72 -2.17 -3.52
C GLN A 144 10.65 -1.11 -4.13
N LYS A 145 11.82 -1.52 -4.62
CA LYS A 145 12.77 -0.62 -5.28
C LYS A 145 12.17 0.02 -6.53
N TYR A 146 11.45 -0.74 -7.34
CA TYR A 146 10.73 -0.19 -8.51
C TYR A 146 9.70 0.86 -8.11
N SER A 147 8.94 0.63 -7.04
CA SER A 147 7.99 1.61 -6.51
C SER A 147 8.69 2.88 -6.02
N GLU A 148 9.86 2.74 -5.38
CA GLU A 148 10.66 3.87 -4.90
C GLU A 148 11.22 4.70 -6.06
N GLU A 149 11.78 4.04 -7.08
CA GLU A 149 12.27 4.69 -8.31
C GLU A 149 11.14 5.41 -9.06
N LEU A 150 9.94 4.82 -9.14
CA LEU A 150 8.77 5.48 -9.72
C LEU A 150 8.36 6.72 -8.92
N SER A 151 8.39 6.65 -7.59
CA SER A 151 8.09 7.80 -6.73
C SER A 151 9.12 8.92 -6.91
N GLN A 152 10.41 8.57 -7.02
CA GLN A 152 11.46 9.56 -7.29
C GLN A 152 11.31 10.17 -8.68
N ALA A 153 11.01 9.37 -9.71
CA ALA A 153 10.77 9.86 -11.06
C ALA A 153 9.56 10.81 -11.12
N ALA A 154 8.48 10.52 -10.39
CA ALA A 154 7.32 11.40 -10.29
C ALA A 154 7.70 12.76 -9.66
N ALA A 155 8.46 12.75 -8.57
CA ALA A 155 8.93 13.97 -7.93
C ALA A 155 9.86 14.80 -8.86
N GLN A 156 10.72 14.14 -9.62
CA GLN A 156 11.58 14.79 -10.62
C GLN A 156 10.75 15.40 -11.77
N MET A 157 9.71 14.72 -12.25
CA MET A 157 8.80 15.26 -13.26
C MET A 157 8.02 16.47 -12.75
N GLU A 158 7.57 16.45 -11.49
CA GLU A 158 6.91 17.60 -10.86
C GLU A 158 7.85 18.80 -10.78
N SER A 159 9.10 18.57 -10.35
CA SER A 159 10.15 19.59 -10.34
C SER A 159 10.42 20.17 -11.73
N LEU A 160 10.50 19.31 -12.76
CA LEU A 160 10.62 19.74 -14.16
C LEU A 160 9.44 20.61 -14.61
N ASN A 161 8.21 20.23 -14.27
CA ASN A 161 7.03 21.02 -14.60
C ASN A 161 7.08 22.41 -13.93
N SER A 162 7.48 22.44 -12.65
CA SER A 162 7.68 23.68 -11.91
C SER A 162 8.78 24.55 -12.54
N LEU A 163 9.91 23.98 -12.92
CA LEU A 163 10.97 24.69 -13.63
C LEU A 163 10.50 25.27 -14.95
N TYR A 164 9.71 24.51 -15.72
CA TYR A 164 9.10 25.02 -16.95
C TYR A 164 8.15 26.20 -16.70
N LYS A 165 7.34 26.16 -15.63
CA LYS A 165 6.50 27.30 -15.25
C LYS A 165 7.32 28.53 -14.90
N VAL A 166 8.35 28.38 -14.05
CA VAL A 166 9.25 29.47 -13.67
C VAL A 166 9.97 30.06 -14.88
N GLN A 167 10.40 29.21 -15.82
CA GLN A 167 11.06 29.64 -17.05
C GLN A 167 10.10 30.42 -17.97
N LEU A 168 8.85 29.96 -18.10
CA LEU A 168 7.81 30.64 -18.88
C LEU A 168 7.49 32.01 -18.26
N GLU A 169 7.31 32.06 -16.95
CA GLU A 169 7.05 33.31 -16.21
C GLU A 169 8.23 34.28 -16.34
N SER A 170 9.46 33.79 -16.21
CA SER A 170 10.68 34.60 -16.39
C SER A 170 10.79 35.14 -17.81
N ALA A 171 10.49 34.32 -18.83
CA ALA A 171 10.48 34.75 -20.22
C ALA A 171 9.39 35.82 -20.48
N SER A 172 8.20 35.64 -19.92
CA SER A 172 7.12 36.62 -20.00
C SER A 172 7.52 37.93 -19.33
N ARG A 173 8.10 37.87 -18.13
CA ARG A 173 8.58 39.05 -17.40
C ARG A 173 9.70 39.77 -18.15
N GLN A 174 10.62 39.02 -18.75
CA GLN A 174 11.69 39.59 -19.57
C GLN A 174 11.15 40.29 -20.82
N ALA A 175 10.11 39.73 -21.46
CA ALA A 175 9.45 40.36 -22.59
C ALA A 175 8.80 41.70 -22.18
N SER A 176 8.08 41.73 -21.05
CA SER A 176 7.50 42.96 -20.51
C SER A 176 8.56 44.01 -20.17
N ILE A 177 9.68 43.60 -19.55
CA ILE A 177 10.80 44.52 -19.26
C ILE A 177 11.38 45.09 -20.56
N ASN A 178 11.56 44.27 -21.60
CA ASN A 178 12.05 44.76 -22.89
C ASN A 178 11.09 45.78 -23.51
N GLU A 179 9.78 45.55 -23.43
CA GLU A 179 8.78 46.49 -23.92
C GLU A 179 8.82 47.82 -23.15
N GLU A 180 8.87 47.78 -21.82
CA GLU A 180 9.02 48.96 -20.96
C GLU A 180 10.32 49.73 -21.26
N VAL A 181 11.43 49.02 -21.46
CA VAL A 181 12.72 49.62 -21.81
C VAL A 181 12.65 50.33 -23.16
N VAL A 182 12.01 49.74 -24.16
CA VAL A 182 11.83 50.36 -25.48
C VAL A 182 10.96 51.62 -25.36
N GLN A 183 9.86 51.56 -24.60
CA GLN A 183 8.99 52.72 -24.36
C GLN A 183 9.75 53.85 -23.63
N ASN A 184 10.46 53.53 -22.55
CA ASN A 184 11.25 54.51 -21.81
C ASN A 184 12.38 55.11 -22.64
N ALA A 185 13.06 54.32 -23.48
CA ALA A 185 14.07 54.84 -24.39
C ALA A 185 13.48 55.81 -25.41
N GLY A 186 12.27 55.53 -25.91
CA GLY A 186 11.51 56.45 -26.76
C GLY A 186 11.18 57.76 -26.05
N ALA A 187 10.59 57.68 -24.85
CA ALA A 187 10.25 58.87 -24.06
C ALA A 187 11.50 59.70 -23.67
N LEU A 188 12.61 59.04 -23.33
CA LEU A 188 13.87 59.70 -23.03
C LEU A 188 14.43 60.42 -24.27
N LYS A 189 14.34 59.80 -25.45
CA LYS A 189 14.72 60.44 -26.71
C LYS A 189 13.90 61.71 -26.94
N ASP A 190 12.58 61.64 -26.77
CA ASP A 190 11.70 62.80 -26.96
C ASP A 190 12.02 63.94 -25.98
N GLN A 191 12.31 63.60 -24.72
CA GLN A 191 12.75 64.58 -23.72
C GLN A 191 14.12 65.19 -24.05
N MET A 192 15.08 64.40 -24.53
CA MET A 192 16.39 64.88 -24.98
C MET A 192 16.27 65.81 -26.19
N GLU A 193 15.38 65.50 -27.14
CA GLU A 193 15.13 66.32 -28.31
C GLU A 193 14.51 67.67 -27.92
N SER A 194 13.50 67.66 -27.06
CA SER A 194 12.91 68.86 -26.45
C SER A 194 13.97 69.70 -25.70
N LEU A 195 14.83 69.07 -24.91
CA LEU A 195 15.91 69.77 -24.19
C LEU A 195 16.89 70.44 -25.18
N ALA A 196 17.27 69.74 -26.25
CA ALA A 196 18.15 70.29 -27.28
C ALA A 196 17.49 71.48 -28.02
N THR A 197 16.20 71.38 -28.35
CA THR A 197 15.44 72.50 -28.95
C THR A 197 15.38 73.71 -28.02
N ASN A 198 15.11 73.48 -26.73
CA ASN A 198 15.08 74.54 -25.73
C ASN A 198 16.44 75.20 -25.54
N LEU A 199 17.53 74.43 -25.44
CA LEU A 199 18.89 74.96 -25.37
C LEU A 199 19.26 75.75 -26.63
N SER A 200 18.91 75.25 -27.82
CA SER A 200 19.12 75.97 -29.08
C SER A 200 18.37 77.31 -29.10
N SER A 201 17.10 77.30 -28.68
CA SER A 201 16.28 78.52 -28.57
C SER A 201 16.87 79.52 -27.59
N LEU A 202 17.32 79.05 -26.42
CA LEU A 202 17.96 79.88 -25.40
C LEU A 202 19.24 80.51 -25.95
N ASN A 203 20.09 79.71 -26.59
CA ASN A 203 21.35 80.17 -27.17
C ASN A 203 21.12 81.18 -28.30
N GLY A 204 20.06 81.02 -29.08
CA GLY A 204 19.62 82.00 -30.08
C GLY A 204 19.20 83.35 -29.47
N VAL A 205 18.44 83.33 -28.37
CA VAL A 205 18.07 84.56 -27.64
C VAL A 205 19.30 85.23 -27.04
N TYR A 206 20.22 84.47 -26.43
CA TYR A 206 21.47 85.02 -25.91
C TYR A 206 22.37 85.58 -27.01
N GLY A 207 22.48 84.91 -28.17
CA GLY A 207 23.24 85.41 -29.32
C GLY A 207 22.66 86.71 -29.90
N ASN A 208 21.32 86.80 -29.98
CA ASN A 208 20.63 88.02 -30.38
C ASN A 208 20.84 89.15 -29.36
N MET A 209 20.80 88.85 -28.06
CA MET A 209 21.06 89.81 -26.99
C MET A 209 22.51 90.29 -26.97
N LEU A 210 23.48 89.40 -27.21
CA LEU A 210 24.90 89.75 -27.31
C LEU A 210 25.19 90.61 -28.55
N SER A 211 24.60 90.28 -29.70
CA SER A 211 24.68 91.09 -30.92
C SER A 211 24.04 92.47 -30.76
N ALA A 212 22.97 92.56 -29.96
CA ALA A 212 22.35 93.83 -29.62
C ALA A 212 23.20 94.67 -28.64
N MET A 213 23.91 94.03 -27.70
CA MET A 213 24.82 94.70 -26.78
C MET A 213 26.16 95.10 -27.41
N SER A 214 26.68 94.37 -28.41
CA SER A 214 27.96 94.69 -29.07
C SER A 214 27.84 95.71 -30.23
N ARG A 215 26.61 96.11 -30.59
CA ARG A 215 26.33 97.07 -31.68
C ARG A 215 26.17 98.51 -31.20
N ASN A 216 26.40 98.79 -29.92
CA ASN A 216 26.56 100.13 -29.35
C ASN A 216 28.00 100.31 -28.87
#